data_AF-A0A9E1QYD5-F1
#
_entry.id   AF-A0A9E1QYD5-F1
#
_cell.length_a   1.000
_cell.length_b   1.000
_cell.length_c   1.000
_cell.angle_alpha   90.00
_cell.angle_beta   90.00
_cell.angle_gamma   90.00
#
_symmetry.space_group_name_H-M   'P 1'
#
loop_
_entity.id
_entity.type
_entity.pdbx_description
1 polymer ?
#
loop_
_entity_poly.entity_id
_entity_poly.type
_entity_poly.pdbx_seq_one_letter_code
_entity_poly.pdbx_strand_id
1 'polypeptide(L)'
;MKILAFFIEILPLAGFFVGFHYYGIYIAAVISVALGFIVLLVSWFNEKRLAPFPLYCIFFSAIFTLAAVIFGTSILIKIQPTVTNGLFSLVLLGGWFLDRPMMQIFFGSQFNLDHETWVKLTYRWGCFFLLLAVANEIV
;
A
#
# COMPACT_ATOMS: atom_id res chain seq x y z
N MET A 1 23.88 -5.18 1.47
CA MET A 1 23.34 -3.91 2.02
C MET A 1 21.80 -3.95 2.21
N LYS A 2 21.19 -5.10 2.56
CA LYS A 2 19.73 -5.22 2.69
C LYS A 2 19.18 -4.76 4.06
N ILE A 3 20.00 -4.83 5.11
CA ILE A 3 19.61 -4.42 6.47
C ILE A 3 19.39 -2.90 6.59
N LEU A 4 20.25 -2.08 5.98
CA LEU A 4 20.08 -0.62 6.05
C LEU A 4 18.82 -0.16 5.32
N ALA A 5 18.51 -0.75 4.16
CA ALA A 5 17.26 -0.47 3.45
C ALA A 5 16.02 -0.82 4.29
N PHE A 6 16.04 -1.96 4.99
CA PHE A 6 14.97 -2.37 5.89
C PHE A 6 14.73 -1.36 7.02
N PHE A 7 15.79 -0.85 7.67
CA PHE A 7 15.65 0.19 8.69
C PHE A 7 15.13 1.51 8.11
N ILE A 8 15.52 1.85 6.88
CA ILE A 8 15.04 3.05 6.19
C ILE A 8 13.55 2.93 5.85
N GLU A 9 13.07 1.75 5.47
CA GLU A 9 11.63 1.51 5.21
C GLU A 9 10.75 1.60 6.46
N ILE A 10 11.33 1.48 7.66
CA ILE A 10 10.61 1.62 8.93
C ILE A 10 10.47 3.09 9.36
N LEU A 11 11.28 4.01 8.84
CA LEU A 11 11.22 5.44 9.20
C LEU A 11 9.81 6.04 9.08
N PRO A 12 9.05 5.84 8.00
CA PRO A 12 7.72 6.41 7.85
C PRO A 12 6.77 5.98 8.97
N LEU A 13 6.81 4.69 9.31
CA LEU A 13 6.00 4.12 10.37
C LEU A 13 6.42 4.63 11.75
N ALA A 14 7.73 4.67 12.01
CA ALA A 14 8.26 5.23 13.26
C ALA A 14 7.87 6.71 13.42
N GLY A 15 7.99 7.49 12.34
CA GLY A 15 7.57 8.89 12.32
C GLY A 15 6.08 9.08 12.53
N PHE A 16 5.24 8.18 11.99
CA PHE A 16 3.81 8.16 12.27
C PHE A 16 3.53 7.99 13.77
N PHE A 17 4.12 6.97 14.42
CA PHE A 17 3.88 6.71 15.84
C PHE A 17 4.37 7.84 16.74
N VAL A 18 5.54 8.40 16.44
CA VAL A 18 6.09 9.57 17.17
C VAL A 18 5.17 10.78 16.97
N GLY A 19 4.79 11.09 15.73
CA GLY A 19 3.88 12.20 15.44
C GLY A 19 2.52 12.05 16.11
N PHE A 20 2.00 10.81 16.17
CA PHE A 20 0.72 10.51 16.80
C PHE A 20 0.75 10.75 18.32
N HIS A 21 1.83 10.35 18.98
CA HIS A 21 1.98 10.52 20.42
C HIS A 21 2.01 12.00 20.85
N TYR A 22 2.66 12.86 20.08
CA TYR A 22 2.88 14.26 20.48
C TYR A 22 1.86 15.26 19.89
N TYR A 23 1.39 15.03 18.68
CA TYR A 23 0.69 16.04 17.88
C TYR A 23 -0.62 15.56 17.25
N GLY A 24 -1.01 14.31 17.51
CA GLY A 24 -2.25 13.71 17.00
C GLY A 24 -2.16 13.19 15.57
N ILE A 25 -3.28 12.61 15.10
CA ILE A 25 -3.38 11.83 13.86
C ILE A 25 -3.00 12.61 12.59
N TYR A 26 -3.27 13.91 12.53
CA TYR A 26 -3.04 14.72 11.33
C TYR A 26 -1.55 14.93 11.06
N ILE A 27 -0.81 15.38 12.07
CA ILE A 27 0.63 15.63 11.96
C ILE A 27 1.39 14.31 11.78
N ALA A 28 0.94 13.24 12.44
CA ALA A 28 1.43 11.88 12.24
C ALA A 28 1.37 11.44 10.77
N ALA A 29 0.22 11.63 10.12
CA ALA A 29 0.03 11.24 8.72
C ALA A 29 0.91 12.05 7.77
N VAL A 30 1.01 13.38 7.97
CA VAL A 30 1.88 14.25 7.17
C VAL A 30 3.35 13.83 7.29
N ILE A 31 3.82 13.57 8.51
CA ILE A 31 5.20 13.09 8.76
C ILE A 31 5.43 11.75 8.08
N SER A 32 4.47 10.82 8.19
CA SER A 32 4.58 9.50 7.56
C SER A 32 4.67 9.59 6.03
N VAL A 33 3.88 10.44 5.39
CA VAL A 33 3.93 10.61 3.93
C VAL A 33 5.23 11.29 3.50
N ALA A 34 5.67 12.32 4.21
CA ALA A 34 6.93 13.00 3.93
C ALA A 34 8.12 12.04 4.03
N LEU A 35 8.17 11.24 5.09
CA LEU A 35 9.19 10.21 5.28
C LEU A 35 9.08 9.11 4.22
N GLY A 36 7.87 8.67 3.86
CA GLY A 36 7.66 7.70 2.79
C GLY A 36 8.20 8.19 1.44
N PHE A 37 8.03 9.47 1.14
CA PHE A 37 8.58 10.08 -0.06
C PHE A 37 10.12 10.10 -0.05
N ILE A 38 10.72 10.42 1.10
CA ILE A 38 12.18 10.37 1.28
C ILE A 38 12.71 8.96 1.10
N VAL A 39 12.04 7.95 1.68
CA VAL A 39 12.41 6.54 1.50
C VAL A 39 12.36 6.15 0.03
N LEU A 40 11.31 6.52 -0.70
CA LEU A 40 11.20 6.20 -2.12
C LEU A 40 12.30 6.87 -2.95
N LEU A 41 12.65 8.12 -2.66
CA LEU A 41 13.78 8.80 -3.31
C LEU A 41 15.10 8.09 -3.03
N VAL A 42 15.36 7.72 -1.77
CA VAL A 42 16.58 6.99 -1.37
C VAL A 42 16.64 5.60 -2.03
N SER A 43 15.52 4.88 -2.09
CA SER A 43 15.41 3.58 -2.77
C SER A 43 15.60 3.72 -4.28
N TRP A 44 15.09 4.80 -4.90
CA TRP A 44 15.32 5.07 -6.31
C TRP A 44 16.81 5.31 -6.63
N PHE A 45 17.51 6.06 -5.77
CA PHE A 45 18.95 6.30 -5.90
C PHE A 45 19.78 5.02 -5.72
N ASN A 46 19.40 4.14 -4.80
CA ASN A 46 20.16 2.93 -4.49
C ASN A 46 19.92 1.77 -5.45
N GLU A 47 18.66 1.47 -5.79
CA GLU A 47 18.32 0.25 -6.54
C GLU A 47 18.03 0.50 -8.03
N LYS A 48 17.84 1.76 -8.46
CA LYS A 48 17.49 2.17 -9.84
C LYS A 48 16.32 1.40 -10.48
N ARG A 49 15.59 0.60 -9.70
CA ARG A 49 14.39 -0.14 -10.09
C ARG A 49 13.26 0.34 -9.21
N LEU A 50 12.32 1.07 -9.82
CA LEU A 50 11.08 1.42 -9.17
C LEU A 50 10.15 0.20 -9.27
N ALA A 51 10.04 -0.55 -8.18
CA ALA A 51 8.96 -1.53 -8.08
C ALA A 51 7.62 -0.76 -8.16
N PRO A 52 6.72 -1.10 -9.10
CA PRO A 52 5.47 -0.35 -9.30
C PRO A 52 4.54 -0.40 -8.08
N PHE A 53 4.70 -1.43 -7.23
CA PHE A 53 3.88 -1.64 -6.05
C PHE A 53 4.11 -0.59 -4.93
N PRO A 54 5.35 -0.36 -4.41
CA PRO A 54 5.63 0.73 -3.46
C PRO A 54 5.19 2.11 -3.95
N LEU A 55 5.36 2.41 -5.25
CA LEU A 55 4.94 3.68 -5.84
C LEU A 55 3.42 3.86 -5.74
N TYR A 56 2.64 2.82 -6.04
CA TYR A 56 1.19 2.82 -5.90
C TYR A 56 0.76 3.05 -4.44
N CYS A 57 1.39 2.35 -3.49
CA CYS A 57 1.09 2.49 -2.06
C CYS A 57 1.34 3.93 -1.56
N ILE A 58 2.47 4.53 -1.93
CA ILE A 58 2.81 5.91 -1.54
C ILE A 58 1.87 6.91 -2.23
N PHE A 59 1.55 6.71 -3.50
CA PHE A 59 0.62 7.56 -4.22
C PHE A 59 -0.78 7.58 -3.57
N PHE A 60 -1.35 6.41 -3.27
CA PHE A 60 -2.62 6.31 -2.56
C PHE A 60 -2.54 6.92 -1.16
N SER A 61 -1.46 6.62 -0.43
CA SER A 61 -1.26 7.16 0.92
C SER A 61 -1.16 8.69 0.94
N ALA A 62 -0.48 9.28 -0.05
CA ALA A 62 -0.36 10.72 -0.19
C ALA A 62 -1.70 11.38 -0.48
N ILE A 63 -2.52 10.81 -1.38
CA ILE A 63 -3.85 11.32 -1.70
C ILE A 63 -4.76 11.29 -0.46
N PHE A 64 -4.81 10.16 0.25
CA PHE A 64 -5.64 10.02 1.45
C PHE A 64 -5.18 10.92 2.59
N THR A 65 -3.87 11.07 2.77
CA THR A 65 -3.30 11.99 3.77
C THR A 65 -3.62 13.44 3.44
N LEU A 66 -3.47 13.85 2.18
CA LEU A 66 -3.83 15.21 1.74
C LEU A 66 -5.32 15.48 1.95
N ALA A 67 -6.18 14.52 1.57
CA ALA A 67 -7.62 14.61 1.82
C ALA A 67 -7.93 14.68 3.31
N ALA A 68 -7.28 13.88 4.16
CA ALA A 68 -7.46 13.92 5.62
C ALA A 68 -7.09 15.27 6.23
N VAL A 69 -6.03 15.90 5.74
CA VAL A 69 -5.59 17.24 6.18
C VAL A 69 -6.58 18.32 5.73
N ILE A 70 -7.08 18.26 4.49
CA ILE A 70 -8.03 19.25 3.95
C ILE A 70 -9.40 19.14 4.63
N PHE A 71 -9.93 17.93 4.77
CA PHE A 71 -11.25 17.69 5.35
C PHE A 71 -11.25 17.70 6.89
N GLY A 72 -10.07 17.70 7.54
CA GLY A 72 -9.97 17.71 9.00
C GLY A 72 -10.69 16.54 9.66
N THR A 73 -10.71 15.37 9.00
CA THR A 73 -11.40 14.17 9.50
C THR A 73 -10.42 13.01 9.67
N SER A 74 -10.26 12.55 10.92
CA SER A 74 -9.44 11.38 11.26
C SER A 74 -9.99 10.06 10.71
N ILE A 75 -11.26 10.06 10.27
CA ILE A 75 -11.91 8.93 9.60
C ILE A 75 -11.21 8.60 8.28
N LEU A 76 -10.74 9.59 7.52
CA LEU A 76 -10.07 9.35 6.23
C LEU A 76 -8.79 8.52 6.36
N ILE A 77 -8.06 8.69 7.46
CA ILE A 77 -6.86 7.89 7.76
C ILE A 77 -7.24 6.46 8.18
N LYS A 78 -8.38 6.28 8.85
CA LYS A 78 -8.87 4.95 9.26
C LYS A 78 -9.46 4.13 8.12
N ILE A 79 -10.16 4.77 7.18
CA ILE A 79 -10.77 4.08 6.04
C ILE A 79 -9.79 3.84 4.89
N GLN A 80 -8.65 4.55 4.87
CA GLN A 80 -7.63 4.40 3.83
C GLN A 80 -7.28 2.92 3.59
N PRO A 81 -6.95 2.10 4.61
CA PRO A 81 -6.75 0.65 4.43
C PRO A 81 -7.95 -0.09 3.82
N THR A 82 -9.18 0.21 4.25
CA THR A 82 -10.40 -0.41 3.70
C THR A 82 -10.55 -0.12 2.22
N VAL A 83 -10.42 1.16 1.84
CA VAL A 83 -10.61 1.59 0.45
C VAL A 83 -9.52 1.01 -0.44
N THR A 84 -8.26 1.04 0.00
CA THR A 84 -7.16 0.44 -0.76
C THR A 84 -7.34 -1.08 -0.89
N ASN A 85 -7.66 -1.79 0.18
CA ASN A 85 -7.91 -3.24 0.12
C ASN A 85 -9.12 -3.59 -0.76
N GLY A 86 -10.21 -2.83 -0.66
CA GLY A 86 -11.40 -2.99 -1.50
C GLY A 86 -11.10 -2.76 -2.98
N LEU A 87 -10.35 -1.71 -3.31
CA LEU A 87 -9.90 -1.44 -4.67
C LEU A 87 -8.99 -2.57 -5.19
N PHE A 88 -8.00 -3.02 -4.40
CA PHE A 88 -7.17 -4.15 -4.79
C PHE A 88 -7.99 -5.41 -5.03
N SER A 89 -8.91 -5.73 -4.13
CA SER A 89 -9.85 -6.84 -4.27
C SER A 89 -10.63 -6.74 -5.58
N LEU A 90 -11.21 -5.58 -5.90
CA LEU A 90 -11.95 -5.35 -7.14
C LEU A 90 -11.06 -5.51 -8.39
N VAL A 91 -9.84 -5.00 -8.35
CA VAL A 91 -8.88 -5.14 -9.47
C VAL A 91 -8.45 -6.59 -9.66
N LEU A 92 -8.19 -7.32 -8.57
CA LEU A 92 -7.80 -8.73 -8.60
C LEU A 92 -8.96 -9.63 -9.06
N LEU A 93 -10.14 -9.49 -8.46
CA LEU A 93 -11.33 -10.27 -8.84
C LEU A 93 -11.84 -9.89 -10.24
N GLY A 94 -11.81 -8.60 -10.60
CA GLY A 94 -12.12 -8.13 -11.94
C GLY A 94 -11.12 -8.65 -12.98
N GLY A 95 -9.83 -8.66 -12.66
CA GLY A 95 -8.80 -9.27 -13.51
C GLY A 95 -8.98 -10.77 -13.69
N TRP A 96 -9.42 -11.47 -12.64
CA TRP A 96 -9.80 -12.89 -12.72
C TRP A 96 -10.97 -13.11 -13.68
N PHE A 97 -12.00 -12.26 -13.67
CA PHE A 97 -13.11 -12.34 -14.65
C PHE A 97 -12.68 -12.11 -16.11
N LEU A 98 -11.56 -11.42 -16.33
CA LEU A 98 -11.01 -11.15 -17.67
C LEU A 98 -9.91 -12.16 -18.08
N ASP A 99 -9.71 -13.25 -17.32
CA ASP A 99 -8.59 -14.21 -17.48
C ASP A 99 -7.20 -13.54 -17.55
N ARG A 100 -7.07 -12.34 -16.96
CA ARG A 100 -5.82 -11.60 -16.88
C ARG A 100 -5.36 -11.58 -15.43
N PRO A 101 -4.41 -12.43 -15.03
CA PRO A 101 -3.94 -12.45 -13.67
C PRO A 101 -3.19 -11.16 -13.34
N MET A 102 -3.87 -10.20 -12.71
CA MET A 102 -3.30 -8.90 -12.34
C MET A 102 -2.10 -9.05 -11.41
N MET A 103 -2.10 -10.12 -10.60
CA MET A 103 -0.94 -10.53 -9.80
C MET A 103 0.32 -10.75 -10.63
N GLN A 104 0.19 -11.30 -11.85
CA GLN A 104 1.33 -11.48 -12.76
C GLN A 104 1.89 -10.13 -13.22
N ILE A 105 1.05 -9.09 -13.34
CA ILE A 105 1.52 -7.75 -13.73
C ILE A 105 2.33 -7.11 -12.60
N PHE A 106 1.91 -7.29 -11.35
CA PHE A 106 2.62 -6.74 -10.19
C PHE A 106 3.87 -7.55 -9.81
N PHE A 107 3.79 -8.88 -9.84
CA PHE A 107 4.82 -9.78 -9.31
C PHE A 107 5.50 -10.69 -10.34
N GLY A 108 5.09 -10.65 -11.60
CA GLY A 108 5.65 -11.50 -12.67
C GLY A 108 7.12 -11.22 -12.98
N SER A 109 7.66 -10.08 -12.53
CA SER A 109 9.10 -9.80 -12.61
C SER A 109 9.93 -10.52 -11.54
N GLN A 110 9.31 -10.98 -10.45
CA GLN A 110 9.97 -11.66 -9.33
C GLN A 110 9.72 -13.17 -9.31
N PHE A 111 8.60 -13.64 -9.85
CA PHE A 111 8.23 -15.06 -9.86
C PHE A 111 7.96 -15.54 -11.28
N ASN A 112 8.61 -16.64 -11.67
CA ASN A 112 8.24 -17.40 -12.87
C ASN A 112 7.27 -18.52 -12.46
N LEU A 113 5.97 -18.27 -12.64
CA LEU A 113 4.89 -19.20 -12.34
C LEU A 113 4.07 -19.45 -13.60
N ASP A 114 3.46 -20.63 -13.66
CA ASP A 114 2.58 -21.02 -14.76
C ASP A 114 1.25 -20.23 -14.73
N HIS A 115 0.62 -20.06 -15.90
CA HIS A 115 -0.55 -19.19 -16.05
C HIS A 115 -1.71 -19.62 -15.15
N GLU A 116 -1.98 -20.92 -15.02
CA GLU A 116 -2.99 -21.43 -14.09
C GLU A 116 -2.71 -21.07 -12.62
N THR A 117 -1.44 -21.07 -12.23
CA THR A 117 -1.04 -20.75 -10.85
C THR A 117 -1.25 -19.27 -10.57
N TRP A 118 -0.98 -18.41 -11.55
CA TRP A 118 -1.27 -16.98 -11.47
C TRP A 118 -2.76 -16.68 -11.33
N VAL A 119 -3.63 -17.39 -12.05
CA VAL A 119 -5.09 -17.23 -11.95
C VAL A 119 -5.58 -17.66 -10.56
N LYS A 120 -5.14 -18.83 -10.07
CA LYS A 120 -5.48 -19.30 -8.70
C LYS A 120 -4.99 -18.32 -7.63
N LEU A 121 -3.79 -17.76 -7.80
CA LEU A 121 -3.23 -16.79 -6.87
C LEU A 121 -4.02 -15.48 -6.86
N THR A 122 -4.35 -14.96 -8.04
CA THR A 122 -5.20 -13.77 -8.23
C THR A 122 -6.53 -13.92 -7.51
N TYR A 123 -7.20 -15.07 -7.68
CA TYR A 123 -8.48 -15.35 -7.03
C TYR A 123 -8.37 -15.39 -5.49
N ARG A 124 -7.40 -16.14 -4.96
CA ARG A 124 -7.21 -16.28 -3.50
C ARG A 124 -6.86 -14.95 -2.85
N TRP A 125 -6.01 -14.15 -3.50
CA TRP A 125 -5.65 -12.83 -3.00
C TRP A 125 -6.77 -11.81 -3.13
N GLY A 126 -7.52 -11.82 -4.23
CA GLY A 126 -8.72 -11.01 -4.38
C GLY A 126 -9.73 -11.30 -3.27
N CYS A 127 -10.00 -12.58 -3.00
CA CYS A 127 -10.87 -13.00 -1.90
C CYS A 127 -10.33 -12.59 -0.53
N PHE A 128 -9.02 -12.73 -0.29
CA PHE A 128 -8.38 -12.32 0.95
C PHE A 128 -8.51 -10.81 1.20
N PHE A 129 -8.26 -9.98 0.20
CA PHE A 129 -8.44 -8.53 0.31
C PHE A 129 -9.91 -8.13 0.49
N LEU A 130 -10.83 -8.84 -0.15
CA LEU A 130 -12.27 -8.63 0.05
C LEU A 130 -12.65 -8.90 1.51
N LEU A 131 -12.22 -10.04 2.05
CA LEU A 131 -12.46 -10.41 3.44
C LEU A 131 -11.85 -9.39 4.41
N LEU A 132 -10.63 -8.90 4.13
CA LEU A 132 -10.02 -7.85 4.94
C LEU A 132 -10.80 -6.54 4.90
N ALA A 133 -11.29 -6.12 3.73
CA ALA A 133 -12.08 -4.91 3.61
C ALA A 133 -13.40 -5.02 4.39
N VAL A 134 -14.10 -6.16 4.27
CA VAL A 134 -15.34 -6.43 5.00
C VAL A 134 -15.08 -6.52 6.51
N ALA A 135 -14.04 -7.24 6.92
CA ALA A 135 -13.68 -7.35 8.33
C ALA A 135 -13.32 -5.99 8.95
N ASN A 136 -12.64 -5.12 8.20
CA ASN A 136 -12.27 -3.79 8.67
C ASN A 136 -13.45 -2.80 8.74
N GLU A 137 -14.55 -3.05 8.01
CA GLU A 137 -15.81 -2.29 8.15
C GLU A 137 -16.66 -2.77 9.34
N ILE A 138 -16.51 -4.04 9.73
CA ILE A 138 -17.29 -4.64 10.84
C ILE A 138 -16.71 -4.25 12.22
N VAL A 139 -15.43 -3.87 12.30
CA VAL A 139 -14.71 -3.51 13.53
C VAL A 139 -14.68 -2.00 13.74
#